data_AF-A0A967ID82-F1
#
_entry.id   AF-A0A967ID82-F1
#
_cell.length_a   1.000
_cell.length_b   1.000
_cell.length_c   1.000
_cell.angle_alpha   90.00
_cell.angle_beta   90.00
_cell.angle_gamma   90.00
#
_symmetry.space_group_name_H-M   'P 1'
#
loop_
_entity.id
_entity.type
_entity.pdbx_description
1 polymer ?
#
loop_
_entity_poly.entity_id
_entity_poly.type
_entity_poly.pdbx_seq_one_letter_code
_entity_poly.pdbx_strand_id
1 'polypeptide(L)'
;EFNYNFNPDLTLTSVTGYYDLEQKSMINGTNSGYAPSILAADPDFYREDVTQEFRLTSDYTDSPFDFVIGAFYQDAKMTYKNNLLINTALYDEFENFAGLPA
;
A
#
# COMPACT_ATOMS: atom_id res chain seq x y z
N GLU A 1 -14.21 11.62 -10.05
CA GLU A 1 -13.72 12.64 -11.01
C GLU A 1 -14.74 13.77 -11.09
N PHE A 2 -14.25 15.00 -11.22
CA PHE A 2 -15.05 16.21 -11.35
C PHE A 2 -14.48 17.07 -12.48
N ASN A 3 -15.34 17.62 -13.33
CA ASN A 3 -14.97 18.47 -14.44
C ASN A 3 -15.76 19.78 -14.37
N TYR A 4 -15.06 20.92 -14.47
CA TYR A 4 -15.62 22.25 -14.44
C TYR A 4 -15.12 23.08 -15.62
N ASN A 5 -16.04 23.61 -16.42
CA ASN A 5 -15.72 24.44 -17.57
C ASN A 5 -15.80 25.91 -17.14
N PHE A 6 -14.67 26.62 -17.09
CA PHE A 6 -14.66 28.06 -16.78
C PHE A 6 -15.28 28.87 -17.93
N ASN A 7 -14.97 28.45 -19.16
CA ASN A 7 -15.53 28.91 -20.42
C ASN A 7 -15.44 27.73 -21.42
N PRO A 8 -15.90 27.87 -22.69
CA PRO A 8 -15.80 26.80 -23.69
C PRO A 8 -14.37 26.32 -23.96
N ASP A 9 -13.37 27.16 -23.69
CA ASP A 9 -11.98 26.97 -24.07
C ASP A 9 -11.07 26.57 -22.89
N LEU A 10 -11.60 26.45 -21.67
CA LEU A 10 -10.82 26.17 -20.45
C LEU A 10 -11.59 25.22 -19.54
N THR A 11 -11.05 24.00 -19.44
CA THR A 11 -11.61 22.92 -18.61
C THR A 11 -10.69 22.64 -17.44
N LEU A 12 -11.24 22.68 -16.22
CA LEU A 12 -10.60 22.21 -15.00
C LEU A 12 -11.12 20.83 -14.64
N THR A 13 -10.21 19.85 -14.66
CA THR A 13 -10.46 18.48 -14.24
C THR A 13 -9.84 18.25 -12.87
N SER A 14 -10.58 17.55 -12.01
CA SER A 14 -10.17 17.14 -10.67
C SER A 14 -10.41 15.65 -10.48
N VAL A 15 -9.37 14.91 -10.13
CA VAL A 15 -9.44 13.45 -9.92
C VAL A 15 -8.96 13.15 -8.51
N THR A 16 -9.88 12.74 -7.64
CA THR A 16 -9.57 12.18 -6.33
C THR A 16 -9.51 10.67 -6.44
N GLY A 17 -8.43 10.07 -5.92
CA GLY A 17 -8.26 8.64 -5.77
C GLY A 17 -8.14 8.25 -4.29
N TYR A 18 -8.72 7.11 -3.94
CA TYR A 18 -8.50 6.46 -2.65
C TYR A 18 -8.10 5.02 -2.91
N TYR A 19 -7.07 4.55 -2.21
CA TYR A 19 -6.58 3.19 -2.30
C TYR A 19 -6.33 2.66 -0.89
N ASP A 20 -6.89 1.48 -0.60
CA ASP A 20 -6.67 0.74 0.64
C ASP A 20 -6.30 -0.69 0.29
N LEU A 21 -5.20 -1.17 0.87
CA LEU A 21 -4.67 -2.50 0.68
C LEU A 21 -4.23 -3.08 2.03
N GLU A 22 -4.91 -4.15 2.43
CA GLU A 22 -4.50 -5.03 3.50
C GLU A 22 -4.07 -6.37 2.90
N GLN A 23 -2.82 -6.75 3.10
CA GLN A 23 -2.27 -8.02 2.68
C GLN A 23 -1.67 -8.73 3.90
N LYS A 24 -2.25 -9.88 4.23
CA LYS A 24 -1.72 -10.82 5.21
C LYS A 24 -1.14 -11.99 4.48
N SER A 25 0.10 -12.35 4.79
CA SER A 25 0.76 -13.49 4.19
C SER A 25 1.58 -14.20 5.25
N MET A 26 1.55 -15.53 5.25
CA MET A 26 2.43 -16.33 6.07
C MET A 26 3.38 -17.07 5.13
N ILE A 27 4.68 -16.74 5.23
CA ILE A 27 5.71 -17.35 4.41
C ILE A 27 6.63 -18.21 5.29
N ASN A 28 7.03 -19.37 4.76
CA ASN A 28 8.07 -20.19 5.36
C ASN A 28 9.37 -19.36 5.39
N GLY A 29 9.82 -18.95 6.58
CA GLY A 29 10.91 -18.00 6.77
C GLY A 29 12.28 -18.51 6.31
N THR A 30 12.41 -19.80 6.03
CA THR A 30 13.66 -20.42 5.53
C THR A 30 13.49 -21.11 4.18
N ASN A 31 12.35 -20.96 3.50
CA ASN A 31 12.03 -21.62 2.23
C ASN A 31 12.34 -23.14 2.25
N SER A 32 12.04 -23.82 3.37
CA SER A 32 12.40 -25.22 3.59
C SER A 32 11.42 -26.16 2.89
N GLY A 33 11.90 -26.93 1.90
CA GLY A 33 11.06 -27.73 1.03
C GLY A 33 10.47 -29.02 1.64
N TYR A 34 11.16 -29.69 2.56
CA TYR A 34 10.77 -31.02 3.07
C TYR A 34 10.43 -31.07 4.58
N ALA A 35 10.84 -30.05 5.34
CA ALA A 35 10.58 -29.95 6.78
C ALA A 35 9.98 -28.58 7.12
N PRO A 36 9.00 -28.49 8.04
CA PRO A 36 8.46 -27.21 8.49
C PRO A 36 9.60 -26.37 9.08
N SER A 37 9.70 -25.12 8.64
CA SER A 37 10.69 -24.20 9.20
C SER A 37 10.36 -23.89 10.65
N ILE A 38 11.38 -23.84 11.49
CA ILE A 38 11.25 -23.32 12.86
C ILE A 38 10.98 -21.82 12.88
N LEU A 39 11.16 -21.12 11.75
CA LEU A 39 10.88 -19.71 11.56
C LEU A 39 9.73 -19.57 10.56
N ALA A 40 8.54 -19.20 11.04
CA ALA A 40 7.49 -18.67 10.18
C ALA A 40 7.57 -17.15 10.21
N ALA A 41 7.61 -16.52 9.03
CA ALA A 41 7.46 -15.07 8.94
C ALA A 41 6.00 -14.80 8.57
N ASP A 42 5.37 -13.95 9.36
CA ASP A 42 4.01 -13.49 9.19
C ASP A 42 4.06 -11.98 8.87
N PRO A 43 4.39 -11.63 7.61
CA PRO A 43 4.32 -10.27 7.14
C PRO A 43 2.87 -9.81 6.96
N ASP A 44 2.48 -8.82 7.75
CA ASP A 44 1.32 -7.99 7.48
C ASP A 44 1.76 -6.71 6.76
N PHE A 45 1.11 -6.44 5.63
CA PHE A 45 1.30 -5.23 4.86
C PHE A 45 -0.01 -4.45 4.78
N TYR A 46 0.02 -3.20 5.24
CA TYR A 46 -1.10 -2.27 5.18
C TYR A 46 -0.67 -1.04 4.38
N ARG A 47 -1.49 -0.59 3.44
CA ARG A 47 -1.25 0.62 2.66
C ARG A 47 -2.55 1.39 2.43
N GLU A 48 -2.52 2.66 2.80
CA GLU A 48 -3.60 3.62 2.58
C GLU A 48 -3.04 4.80 1.79
N ASP A 49 -3.60 5.09 0.62
CA ASP A 49 -3.22 6.25 -0.19
C ASP A 49 -4.45 7.10 -0.55
N VAL A 50 -4.32 8.41 -0.38
CA VAL A 50 -5.24 9.42 -0.92
C VAL A 50 -4.48 10.23 -1.97
N THR A 51 -5.00 10.29 -3.18
CA THR A 51 -4.42 11.07 -4.28
C THR A 51 -5.39 12.13 -4.76
N GLN A 52 -4.84 13.26 -5.17
CA GLN A 52 -5.59 14.36 -5.75
C GLN A 52 -4.81 14.95 -6.92
N GLU A 53 -5.42 14.91 -8.10
CA GLU A 53 -4.92 15.58 -9.28
C GLU A 53 -5.84 16.74 -9.65
N PHE A 54 -5.25 17.87 -10.05
CA PHE A 54 -5.91 18.96 -10.74
C PHE A 54 -5.24 19.17 -12.08
N ARG A 55 -6.04 19.32 -13.13
CA ARG A 55 -5.56 19.54 -14.50
C ARG A 55 -6.37 20.63 -15.14
N LEU A 56 -5.70 21.66 -15.62
CA LEU A 56 -6.28 22.75 -16.39
C LEU A 56 -5.85 22.58 -17.84
N THR A 57 -6.83 22.40 -18.72
CA THR A 57 -6.62 22.21 -20.15
C THR A 57 -7.26 23.36 -20.89
N SER A 58 -6.52 23.99 -21.80
CA SER A 58 -7.08 24.93 -22.76
C SER A 58 -7.39 24.24 -24.09
N ASP A 59 -8.44 24.72 -24.75
CA ASP A 59 -8.88 24.32 -26.09
C ASP A 59 -9.38 25.57 -26.83
N TYR A 60 -8.46 26.49 -27.13
CA TYR A 60 -8.83 27.78 -27.69
C TYR A 60 -9.03 27.67 -29.20
N THR A 61 -10.26 27.88 -29.67
CA THR A 61 -10.55 27.80 -31.12
C THR A 61 -9.88 28.94 -31.92
N ASP A 62 -9.64 30.09 -31.29
CA ASP A 62 -9.11 31.32 -31.94
C ASP A 62 -7.63 31.61 -31.60
N SER A 63 -6.94 30.70 -30.90
CA SER A 63 -5.52 30.85 -30.54
C SER A 63 -4.65 29.82 -31.27
N PRO A 64 -3.43 30.17 -31.69
CA PRO A 64 -2.49 29.19 -32.25
C PRO A 64 -1.81 28.33 -31.17
N PHE A 65 -2.12 28.53 -29.89
CA PHE A 65 -1.45 27.88 -28.77
C PHE A 65 -2.44 27.36 -27.74
N ASP A 66 -2.32 26.06 -27.45
CA ASP A 66 -3.00 25.36 -26.37
C ASP A 66 -1.99 24.92 -25.31
N PHE A 67 -2.43 24.88 -24.06
CA PHE A 67 -1.63 24.44 -22.94
C PHE A 67 -2.40 23.50 -22.01
N VAL A 68 -1.64 22.66 -21.33
CA VAL A 68 -2.10 21.86 -20.20
C VAL A 68 -1.15 22.10 -19.04
N ILE A 69 -1.71 22.43 -17.88
CA ILE A 69 -0.97 22.55 -16.64
C ILE A 69 -1.69 21.73 -15.56
N GLY A 70 -0.92 21.04 -14.72
CA GLY A 70 -1.48 20.19 -13.68
C GLY A 70 -0.71 20.26 -12.38
N ALA A 71 -1.41 19.94 -11.30
CA ALA A 71 -0.86 19.77 -9.97
C ALA A 71 -1.30 18.41 -9.42
N PHE A 72 -0.38 17.70 -8.79
CA PHE A 72 -0.64 16.40 -8.20
C PHE A 72 -0.21 16.41 -6.73
N TYR A 73 -1.08 15.90 -5.87
CA TYR A 73 -0.82 15.71 -4.45
C TYR A 73 -1.16 14.27 -4.06
N GLN A 74 -0.33 13.69 -3.20
CA GLN A 74 -0.51 12.35 -2.67
C GLN A 74 -0.14 12.33 -1.19
N ASP A 75 -1.02 11.76 -0.38
CA ASP A 75 -0.74 11.33 0.97
C ASP A 75 -0.80 9.80 1.02
N ALA A 76 0.25 9.17 1.51
CA ALA A 76 0.42 7.72 1.46
C ALA A 76 1.05 7.20 2.75
N LYS A 77 0.39 6.21 3.35
CA LYS A 77 0.83 5.55 4.57
C LYS A 77 1.02 4.07 4.30
N MET A 78 2.24 3.60 4.51
CA MET A 78 2.60 2.20 4.37
C MET A 78 3.11 1.66 5.69
N THR A 79 2.49 0.58 6.17
CA THR A 79 2.89 -0.12 7.39
C THR A 79 3.24 -1.55 7.03
N TYR A 80 4.48 -1.94 7.32
CA TYR A 80 4.94 -3.31 7.21
C TYR A 80 5.26 -3.85 8.60
N LYS A 81 4.51 -4.86 9.04
CA LYS A 81 4.78 -5.60 10.28
C LYS A 81 5.24 -6.99 9.88
N ASN A 82 6.24 -7.50 10.56
CA ASN A 82 6.70 -8.86 10.36
C ASN A 82 6.81 -9.52 11.73
N ASN A 83 5.94 -10.49 11.98
CA ASN A 83 6.03 -11.32 13.16
C ASN A 83 6.87 -12.56 12.82
N LEU A 84 7.99 -12.73 13.52
CA LEU A 84 8.79 -13.95 13.44
C LEU A 84 8.27 -14.92 14.49
N LEU A 85 7.49 -15.91 14.05
CA LEU A 85 7.01 -16.98 14.90
C LEU A 85 8.09 -18.06 14.93
N ILE A 86 8.80 -18.15 16.05
CA ILE A 86 9.58 -19.36 16.37
C ILE A 86 8.54 -20.44 16.69
N ASN A 87 8.63 -21.59 16.03
CA ASN A 87 7.70 -22.71 16.17
C ASN A 87 7.31 -22.91 17.65
N THR A 88 6.09 -22.51 18.01
CA THR A 88 5.56 -22.55 19.38
C THR A 88 5.50 -23.98 19.94
N ALA A 89 5.55 -25.00 19.07
CA ALA A 89 5.68 -26.40 19.50
C ALA A 89 7.03 -26.71 20.18
N LEU A 90 8.09 -25.95 19.91
CA LEU A 90 9.39 -26.12 20.57
C LEU A 90 9.44 -25.42 21.94
N TYR A 91 8.53 -24.48 22.22
CA TYR A 91 8.48 -23.80 23.51
C TYR A 91 8.02 -24.76 24.62
N ASP A 92 6.95 -25.54 24.37
CA ASP A 92 6.47 -26.57 25.29
C ASP A 92 7.49 -27.70 25.50
N GLU A 93 8.28 -28.05 24.47
CA GLU A 93 9.35 -29.04 24.59
C GLU A 93 10.58 -28.48 25.33
N PHE A 94 10.94 -27.20 25.16
CA PHE A 94 12.03 -26.57 25.90
C PHE A 94 11.67 -26.37 27.37
N GLU A 95 10.44 -26.01 27.74
CA GLU A 95 10.03 -25.94 29.15
C GLU A 95 10.07 -27.31 29.82
N ASN A 96 9.57 -28.35 29.14
CA ASN A 96 9.63 -29.72 29.63
C ASN A 96 11.07 -30.27 29.71
N PHE A 97 11.96 -29.86 28.81
CA PHE A 97 13.37 -30.27 28.82
C PHE A 97 14.24 -29.47 29.80
N ALA A 98 13.94 -28.18 30.02
CA ALA A 98 14.71 -27.26 30.88
C ALA A 98 14.22 -27.22 32.34
N GLY A 99 13.08 -27.84 32.66
CA GLY A 99 12.58 -27.98 34.03
C GLY A 99 12.22 -26.65 34.72
N LEU A 100 11.83 -25.63 33.95
CA LEU A 100 11.35 -24.36 34.48
C LEU A 100 9.81 -24.40 34.59
N PRO A 101 9.23 -23.97 35.72
CA PRO A 101 7.77 -23.97 35.88
C PRO A 101 7.11 -22.85 35.06
N ALA A 102 5.94 -23.18 34.51
CA ALA A 102 5.02 -22.29 33.78
C ALA A 102 4.60 -21.02 34.54
#